data_AF-A0A1V1VE89-F1
#
_entry.id   AF-A0A1V1VE89-F1
#
_cell.length_a   1.000
_cell.length_b   1.000
_cell.length_c   1.000
_cell.angle_alpha   90.00
_cell.angle_beta   90.00
_cell.angle_gamma   90.00
#
_symmetry.space_group_name_H-M   'P 1'
#
loop_
_entity.id
_entity.type
_entity.pdbx_description
1 polymer ?
#
loop_
_entity_poly.entity_id
_entity_poly.type
_entity_poly.pdbx_seq_one_letter_code
_entity_poly.pdbx_strand_id
1 'polypeptide(L)' 'MVVHDLNLAIQYSDEVAALNQGQLAQFGAPKEIITTQLIQDIFEVESEIIPMNDYPIVIVKAA' A
#
# COMPACT_ATOMS: atom_id res chain seq x y z
N MET A 1 -14.18 -4.97 -2.17
CA MET A 1 -13.85 -5.61 -0.89
C MET A 1 -13.12 -4.60 -0.04
N VAL A 2 -13.37 -4.51 1.27
CA VAL A 2 -12.57 -3.68 2.18
C VAL A 2 -11.65 -4.61 2.95
N VAL A 3 -10.34 -4.43 2.78
CA VAL A 3 -9.32 -5.27 3.42
C VAL A 3 -8.58 -4.44 4.46
N HIS A 4 -8.56 -4.91 5.70
CA HIS A 4 -7.86 -4.20 6.78
C HIS A 4 -6.34 -4.35 6.71
N ASP A 5 -5.87 -5.40 6.04
CA ASP A 5 -4.45 -5.69 5.88
C ASP A 5 -3.95 -5.21 4.50
N LEU A 6 -2.95 -4.33 4.51
CA LEU A 6 -2.37 -3.74 3.31
C LEU A 6 -1.71 -4.79 2.40
N ASN A 7 -0.95 -5.73 2.96
CA ASN A 7 -0.26 -6.74 2.17
C ASN A 7 -1.24 -7.71 1.51
N LEU A 8 -2.35 -8.01 2.20
CA LEU A 8 -3.43 -8.79 1.62
C LEU A 8 -4.13 -8.02 0.48
N ALA A 9 -4.37 -6.71 0.66
CA ALA A 9 -4.93 -5.88 -0.41
C ALA A 9 -4.03 -5.88 -1.66
N ILE A 10 -2.72 -5.77 -1.46
CA ILE A 10 -1.71 -5.77 -2.52
C ILE A 10 -1.68 -7.10 -3.27
N GLN A 11 -1.69 -8.22 -2.54
CA GLN A 11 -1.48 -9.54 -3.14
C GLN A 11 -2.73 -10.10 -3.87
N TYR A 12 -3.94 -9.68 -3.47
CA TYR A 12 -5.19 -10.28 -3.94
C TYR A 12 -6.10 -9.33 -4.72
N SER A 13 -5.64 -8.12 -5.04
CA SER A 13 -6.41 -7.15 -5.83
C SER A 13 -5.70 -6.80 -7.12
N ASP A 14 -6.45 -6.79 -8.22
CA ASP A 14 -5.93 -6.29 -9.51
C ASP A 14 -5.67 -4.77 -9.45
N GLU A 15 -6.52 -4.05 -8.72
CA GLU A 15 -6.43 -2.60 -8.50
C GLU A 15 -6.71 -2.26 -7.03
N VAL A 16 -6.04 -1.22 -6.53
CA VAL A 16 -6.20 -0.72 -5.16
C VAL A 16 -6.49 0.78 -5.20
N ALA A 17 -7.44 1.21 -4.37
CA ALA A 17 -7.74 2.61 -4.10
C ALA A 17 -7.20 2.99 -2.73
N ALA A 18 -6.25 3.92 -2.69
CA ALA A 18 -5.71 4.49 -1.47
C ALA A 18 -6.49 5.76 -1.13
N LEU A 19 -7.08 5.81 0.08
CA LEU A 19 -7.85 6.95 0.55
C LEU A 19 -7.07 7.69 1.64
N ASN A 20 -7.07 9.02 1.59
CA ASN A 20 -6.55 9.88 2.64
C ASN A 20 -7.59 10.96 2.98
N GLN A 21 -7.96 11.09 4.26
CA GLN A 21 -8.96 12.06 4.73
C GLN A 21 -10.29 12.03 3.95
N GLY A 22 -10.74 10.84 3.56
CA GLY A 22 -11.99 10.65 2.81
C GLY A 22 -11.90 11.00 1.31
N GLN A 23 -10.71 11.32 0.80
CA GLN A 23 -10.46 11.59 -0.61
C GLN A 23 -9.58 10.51 -1.24
N LEU A 24 -9.71 10.32 -2.55
CA LEU A 24 -8.87 9.39 -3.30
C LEU A 24 -7.46 9.98 -3.47
N ALA A 25 -6.47 9.36 -2.83
CA ALA A 25 -5.07 9.76 -2.94
C ALA A 25 -4.43 9.15 -4.18
N GLN A 26 -4.62 7.84 -4.40
CA GLN A 26 -4.18 7.16 -5.61
C GLN A 26 -5.05 5.94 -5.93
N PHE A 27 -5.12 5.57 -7.21
CA PHE A 27 -5.82 4.38 -7.70
C PHE A 27 -5.03 3.74 -8.85
N GLY A 28 -4.96 2.40 -8.86
CA GLY A 28 -4.32 1.64 -9.92
C GLY A 28 -3.78 0.30 -9.44
N ALA A 29 -2.93 -0.33 -10.26
CA ALA A 29 -2.34 -1.62 -9.93
C ALA A 29 -1.41 -1.51 -8.71
N PRO A 30 -1.42 -2.48 -7.77
CA PRO A 30 -0.60 -2.42 -6.55
C PRO A 30 0.89 -2.18 -6.82
N LYS A 31 1.43 -2.82 -7.85
CA LYS A 31 2.84 -2.69 -8.27
C LYS A 31 3.23 -1.28 -8.74
N GLU A 32 2.25 -0.47 -9.13
CA GLU A 32 2.47 0.87 -9.69
C GLU A 32 2.29 1.95 -8.65
N ILE A 33 1.37 1.76 -7.70
CA ILE A 33 0.95 2.81 -6.78
C ILE A 33 1.56 2.68 -5.39
N ILE A 34 1.90 1.46 -4.95
CA ILE A 34 2.41 1.24 -3.59
C ILE A 34 3.87 1.68 -3.53
N THR A 35 4.10 2.76 -2.78
CA THR A 35 5.42 3.37 -2.57
C THR A 35 5.59 3.72 -1.10
N THR A 36 6.83 3.77 -0.61
CA THR A 36 7.11 4.16 0.78
C THR A 36 6.56 5.55 1.09
N GLN A 37 6.62 6.46 0.11
CA GLN A 37 6.04 7.80 0.23
C GLN A 37 4.52 7.76 0.42
N LEU A 38 3.79 6.98 -0.39
CA LEU A 38 2.34 6.82 -0.24
C LEU A 38 1.97 6.25 1.14
N ILE A 39 2.74 5.27 1.63
CA ILE A 39 2.50 4.68 2.95
C ILE A 39 2.76 5.71 4.06
N GLN A 40 3.84 6.48 3.97
CA GLN A 40 4.13 7.57 4.91
C GLN A 40 3.04 8.65 4.89
N ASP A 41 2.55 9.04 3.72
CA ASP A 41 1.56 10.12 3.58
C ASP A 41 0.15 9.72 4.08
N ILE A 42 -0.18 8.43 4.07
CA ILE A 42 -1.51 7.91 4.46
C ILE A 42 -1.51 7.37 5.90
N PHE A 43 -0.48 6.62 6.27
CA PHE A 43 -0.43 5.91 7.55
C PHE A 43 0.52 6.55 8.56
N GLU A 44 1.29 7.57 8.16
CA GLU A 44 2.24 8.29 9.01
C GLU A 44 3.31 7.38 9.64
N VAL A 45 3.68 6.30 8.94
CA VAL A 45 4.69 5.34 9.39
C VAL A 45 5.83 5.20 8.41
N GLU A 46 7.03 4.98 8.94
CA GLU A 46 8.17 4.58 8.12
C GLU A 46 8.00 3.12 7.67
N SER A 47 8.26 2.87 6.39
CA SER A 47 8.12 1.54 5.81
C SER A 47 9.25 1.18 4.84
N GLU A 48 9.42 -0.10 4.63
CA GLU A 48 10.22 -0.67 3.54
C GLU A 48 9.33 -1.48 2.60
N ILE A 49 9.67 -1.42 1.31
CA ILE A 49 9.01 -2.23 0.28
C ILE A 49 10.00 -3.28 -0.18
N ILE A 50 9.64 -4.54 0.06
CA ILE A 50 10.40 -5.70 -0.40
C ILE A 50 9.69 -6.30 -1.61
N PRO A 51 10.34 -6.35 -2.79
CA PRO A 51 9.76 -7.03 -3.95
C PRO A 51 9.70 -8.54 -3.69
N MET A 52 8.50 -9.14 -3.78
CA MET A 52 8.31 -10.59 -3.63
C MET A 52 7.43 -11.16 -4.74
N ASN A 53 8.05 -11.83 -5.72
CA ASN A 53 7.39 -12.29 -6.94
C ASN A 53 6.75 -11.11 -7.70
N ASP A 54 5.47 -11.22 -8.05
CA ASP A 54 4.73 -10.21 -8.83
C ASP A 54 4.22 -9.03 -8.00
N TYR A 55 4.23 -9.12 -6.66
CA TYR A 55 3.65 -8.13 -5.77
C TYR A 55 4.61 -7.69 -4.65
N PRO A 56 4.67 -6.38 -4.32
CA PRO A 56 5.48 -5.91 -3.21
C PRO A 56 4.91 -6.33 -1.86
N ILE A 57 5.78 -6.49 -0.86
CA ILE A 57 5.41 -6.60 0.56
C ILE A 57 5.87 -5.34 1.28
N VAL A 58 4.96 -4.74 2.03
CA VAL A 58 5.21 -3.59 2.89
C VAL A 58 5.54 -4.08 4.30
N ILE A 59 6.68 -3.63 4.82
CA ILE A 59 7.11 -3.85 6.21
C ILE A 59 7.20 -2.51 6.90
N VAL A 60 6.48 -2.37 8.01
CA VAL A 60 6.57 -1.17 8.86
C VAL A 60 7.84 -1.25 9.71
N LYS A 61 8.62 -0.18 9.72
CA LYS A 61 9.78 -0.05 10.61
C LYS A 61 9.28 0.39 11.98
N ALA A 62 9.56 -0.42 12.99
CA ALA A 62 9.43 0.04 14.37
C ALA A 62 10.61 0.98 14.66
N ALA A 63 10.29 2.19 15.14
CA ALA A 63 11.28 3.10 15.71
C ALA A 63 11.87 2.52 17.00
#